data_AF-A0A1Q3P962-F1
#
_entry.id   AF-A0A1Q3P962-F1
#
_cell.length_a   1.000
_cell.length_b   1.000
_cell.length_c   1.000
_cell.angle_alpha   90.00
_cell.angle_beta   90.00
_cell.angle_gamma   90.00
#
_symmetry.space_group_name_H-M   'P 1'
#
loop_
_entity.id
_entity.type
_entity.pdbx_description
1 polymer ?
#
loop_
_entity_poly.entity_id
_entity_poly.type
_entity_poly.pdbx_seq_one_letter_code
_entity_poly.pdbx_strand_id
1 'polypeptide(L)'
;MKKLIQLAVLVAASAAISCSKENLQPDCGCQGPTVLILKNTRAVHEGAGLFTFTHPITLNQTSAWACDADSLWARSANREIPDYTISGNLKKGCSFGPTFAIVFPSIEITAIQKD
;
A
#
# COMPACT_ATOMS: atom_id res chain seq x y z
N MET A 1 -9.33 -69.83 -8.83
CA MET A 1 -8.56 -68.88 -8.00
C MET A 1 -7.54 -68.17 -8.87
N LYS A 2 -7.36 -66.87 -8.67
CA LYS A 2 -6.39 -65.95 -9.33
C LYS A 2 -6.73 -65.57 -10.78
N LYS A 3 -7.41 -64.43 -10.94
CA LYS A 3 -7.13 -63.34 -11.90
C LYS A 3 -8.30 -62.34 -11.92
N LEU A 4 -8.60 -61.77 -10.74
CA LEU A 4 -9.68 -60.80 -10.53
C LEU A 4 -9.15 -59.45 -9.99
N ILE A 5 -7.84 -59.16 -10.08
CA ILE A 5 -7.23 -58.05 -9.34
C ILE A 5 -6.19 -57.32 -10.19
N GLN A 6 -6.54 -56.83 -11.38
CA GLN A 6 -5.76 -55.85 -12.15
C GLN A 6 -6.74 -55.24 -13.16
N LEU A 7 -7.47 -54.16 -12.87
CA LEU A 7 -7.04 -52.80 -13.26
C LEU A 7 -8.01 -51.76 -12.66
N ALA A 8 -8.31 -51.86 -11.36
CA ALA A 8 -9.10 -50.84 -10.65
C ALA A 8 -8.20 -49.70 -10.14
N VAL A 9 -7.31 -49.14 -10.98
CA VAL A 9 -6.44 -48.03 -10.60
C VAL A 9 -6.09 -47.21 -11.84
N LEU A 10 -6.99 -46.35 -12.33
CA LEU A 10 -6.62 -45.24 -13.23
C LEU A 10 -7.79 -44.27 -13.51
N VAL A 11 -8.78 -44.19 -12.61
CA VAL A 11 -9.83 -43.15 -12.63
C VAL A 11 -9.69 -42.29 -11.37
N ALA A 12 -8.48 -41.76 -11.16
CA ALA A 12 -8.16 -40.86 -10.05
C ALA A 12 -7.38 -39.63 -10.56
N ALA A 13 -7.73 -39.15 -11.77
CA ALA A 13 -7.00 -38.07 -12.44
C ALA A 13 -7.94 -37.07 -13.10
N SER A 14 -8.97 -36.59 -12.40
CA SER A 14 -9.75 -35.43 -12.86
C SER A 14 -10.70 -34.87 -11.79
N ALA A 15 -10.34 -34.96 -10.51
CA ALA A 15 -11.01 -34.14 -9.50
C ALA A 15 -10.27 -32.80 -9.45
N ALA A 16 -10.76 -31.89 -10.30
CA ALA A 16 -10.58 -30.46 -10.31
C ALA A 16 -9.77 -29.92 -9.11
N ILE A 17 -8.53 -29.51 -9.41
CA ILE A 17 -7.81 -28.53 -8.62
C ILE A 17 -8.64 -27.24 -8.74
N SER A 18 -9.70 -27.13 -7.94
CA SER A 18 -10.37 -25.87 -7.67
C SER A 18 -9.38 -25.08 -6.83
N CYS A 19 -8.38 -24.49 -7.50
CA CYS A 19 -7.70 -23.32 -6.99
C CYS A 19 -8.78 -22.25 -6.85
N SER A 20 -9.45 -22.24 -5.69
CA SER A 20 -10.05 -21.03 -5.18
C SER A 20 -8.91 -20.03 -5.16
N LYS A 21 -8.85 -19.18 -6.19
CA LYS A 21 -8.16 -17.92 -6.10
C LYS A 21 -8.94 -17.16 -5.04
N GLU A 22 -8.63 -17.41 -3.77
CA GLU A 22 -8.86 -16.39 -2.76
C GLU A 22 -8.24 -15.14 -3.35
N ASN A 23 -9.06 -14.12 -3.54
CA ASN A 23 -8.60 -12.80 -3.95
C ASN A 23 -7.61 -12.38 -2.88
N LEU A 24 -6.33 -12.66 -3.11
CA LEU A 24 -5.22 -12.22 -2.26
C LEU A 24 -5.16 -10.71 -2.46
N GLN A 25 -6.04 -9.98 -1.78
CA GLN A 25 -5.89 -8.55 -1.64
C GLN A 25 -4.59 -8.33 -0.89
N PRO A 26 -3.68 -7.52 -1.43
CA PRO A 26 -2.38 -7.32 -0.80
C PRO A 26 -2.56 -6.74 0.61
N ASP A 27 -1.80 -7.24 1.57
CA ASP A 27 -1.95 -6.91 2.99
C ASP A 27 -1.41 -5.52 3.38
N CYS A 28 -0.66 -4.87 2.49
CA CYS A 28 0.03 -3.60 2.74
C CYS A 28 0.44 -2.88 1.43
N GLY A 29 0.96 -1.66 1.56
CA GLY A 29 1.44 -0.83 0.44
C GLY A 29 0.30 -0.19 -0.33
N CYS A 30 0.56 0.26 -1.57
CA CYS A 30 -0.39 1.02 -2.38
C CYS A 30 -1.70 0.29 -2.67
N GLN A 31 -1.62 -1.03 -2.86
CA GLN A 31 -2.77 -1.88 -3.11
C GLN A 31 -3.40 -2.40 -1.81
N GLY A 32 -2.80 -2.08 -0.65
CA GLY A 32 -3.27 -2.50 0.66
C GLY A 32 -4.48 -1.71 1.16
N PRO A 33 -5.02 -2.09 2.33
CA PRO A 33 -6.18 -1.41 2.89
C PRO A 33 -5.84 0.01 3.31
N THR A 34 -6.82 0.91 3.17
CA THR A 34 -6.77 2.26 3.73
C THR A 34 -6.89 2.17 5.25
N VAL A 35 -5.94 2.76 5.98
CA VAL A 35 -5.95 2.83 7.46
C VAL A 35 -6.37 4.20 7.97
N LEU A 36 -6.25 5.23 7.13
CA LEU A 36 -6.63 6.60 7.48
C LEU A 36 -6.96 7.39 6.21
N ILE A 37 -8.04 8.18 6.27
CA ILE A 37 -8.40 9.15 5.23
C ILE A 37 -7.89 10.52 5.66
N LEU A 38 -6.99 11.10 4.86
CA LEU A 38 -6.53 12.47 5.02
C LEU A 38 -7.43 13.42 4.23
N LYS A 39 -7.84 14.51 4.87
CA LYS A 39 -8.67 15.57 4.25
C LYS A 39 -7.98 16.91 4.45
N ASN A 40 -7.75 17.65 3.37
CA ASN A 40 -7.18 19.00 3.36
C ASN A 40 -5.98 19.15 4.32
N THR A 41 -5.10 18.16 4.32
CA THR A 41 -3.97 18.08 5.24
C THR A 41 -2.81 18.89 4.70
N ARG A 42 -2.30 19.81 5.52
CA ARG A 42 -1.10 20.58 5.18
C ARG A 42 0.12 19.68 5.19
N ALA A 43 0.90 19.72 4.12
CA ALA A 43 2.06 18.87 3.92
C ALA A 43 3.23 19.64 3.28
N VAL A 44 4.42 19.10 3.49
CA VAL A 44 5.66 19.46 2.79
C VAL A 44 5.94 18.36 1.78
N HIS A 45 6.15 18.69 0.51
CA HIS A 45 6.62 17.77 -0.50
C HIS A 45 8.16 17.72 -0.48
N GLU A 46 8.73 16.61 -0.01
CA GLU A 46 10.17 16.39 0.09
C GLU A 46 10.85 16.05 -1.25
N GLY A 47 10.04 15.81 -2.29
CA GLY A 47 10.46 15.37 -3.61
C GLY A 47 10.13 13.90 -3.86
N ALA A 48 10.10 13.53 -5.14
CA ALA A 48 9.80 12.17 -5.63
C ALA A 48 8.45 11.58 -5.16
N GLY A 49 7.52 12.41 -4.66
CA GLY A 49 6.23 11.97 -4.12
C GLY A 49 6.24 11.68 -2.62
N LEU A 50 7.31 12.00 -1.88
CA LEU A 50 7.33 11.92 -0.43
C LEU A 50 6.70 13.17 0.19
N PHE A 51 5.65 12.98 1.00
CA PHE A 51 4.99 14.07 1.73
C PHE A 51 5.18 13.90 3.23
N THR A 52 5.55 14.98 3.91
CA THR A 52 5.64 15.06 5.37
C THR A 52 4.50 15.94 5.90
N PHE A 53 3.75 15.44 6.89
CA PHE A 53 2.60 16.13 7.47
C PHE A 53 2.39 15.73 8.94
N THR A 54 1.56 16.48 9.64
CA THR A 54 1.15 16.13 11.01
C THR A 54 0.02 15.11 10.95
N HIS A 55 0.22 13.94 11.54
CA HIS A 55 -0.78 12.88 11.58
C HIS A 55 -2.00 13.33 12.40
N PRO A 56 -3.23 13.28 11.86
CA PRO A 56 -4.40 13.92 12.49
C PRO A 56 -4.83 13.27 13.83
N ILE A 57 -4.50 12.00 14.04
CA ILE A 57 -4.81 11.27 15.28
C ILE A 57 -3.68 11.35 16.31
N THR A 58 -2.45 10.94 15.94
CA THR A 58 -1.31 10.89 16.87
C THR A 58 -0.63 12.24 17.08
N LEU A 59 -0.93 13.23 16.23
CA LEU A 59 -0.33 14.58 16.23
C LEU A 59 1.19 14.61 16.04
N ASN A 60 1.80 13.47 15.71
CA ASN A 60 3.22 13.37 15.40
C ASN A 60 3.45 13.71 13.93
N GLN A 61 4.64 14.23 13.64
CA GLN A 61 5.11 14.34 12.27
C GLN A 61 5.24 12.93 11.66
N THR A 62 4.71 12.76 10.46
CA THR A 62 4.78 11.51 9.71
C THR A 62 5.09 11.81 8.26
N SER A 63 5.61 10.81 7.55
CA SER A 63 5.85 10.92 6.12
C SER A 63 5.26 9.74 5.38
N ALA A 64 4.76 9.96 4.17
CA ALA A 64 4.19 8.92 3.32
C ALA A 64 4.62 9.11 1.86
N TRP A 65 4.88 8.01 1.16
CA TRP A 65 5.15 8.03 -0.29
C TRP A 65 3.86 7.95 -1.08
N ALA A 66 3.67 8.87 -2.02
CA ALA A 66 2.59 8.79 -2.99
C ALA A 66 2.70 7.51 -3.82
N CYS A 67 1.58 6.82 -4.00
CA CYS A 67 1.50 5.63 -4.84
C CYS A 67 1.79 5.93 -6.30
N ASP A 68 1.24 7.05 -6.78
CA ASP A 68 1.48 7.59 -8.10
C ASP A 68 2.02 9.01 -7.92
N ALA A 69 3.33 9.16 -8.07
CA ALA A 69 3.97 10.47 -7.98
C ALA A 69 3.87 11.19 -9.32
N ASP A 70 3.43 12.45 -9.31
CA ASP A 70 3.43 13.29 -10.50
C ASP A 70 4.75 14.06 -10.61
N SER A 71 5.40 13.98 -11.78
CA SER A 71 6.60 14.74 -12.13
C SER A 71 6.41 16.26 -12.05
N LEU A 72 5.18 16.76 -12.11
CA LEU A 72 4.85 18.18 -12.02
C LEU A 72 4.85 18.70 -10.57
N TRP A 73 4.83 17.82 -9.57
CA TRP A 73 4.88 18.25 -8.17
C TRP A 73 6.27 18.77 -7.82
N ALA A 74 6.38 20.08 -7.68
CA ALA A 74 7.60 20.72 -7.22
C ALA A 74 7.89 20.35 -5.75
N ARG A 75 9.16 20.12 -5.43
CA ARG A 75 9.60 20.02 -4.04
C ARG A 75 9.34 21.34 -3.31
N SER A 76 8.95 21.27 -2.04
CA SER A 76 8.80 22.44 -1.18
C SER A 76 10.12 23.18 -1.00
N ALA A 77 10.08 24.52 -1.02
CA ALA A 77 11.28 25.34 -0.86
C ALA A 77 11.85 25.27 0.56
N ASN A 78 10.98 25.13 1.56
CA ASN A 78 11.34 25.00 2.97
C ASN A 78 10.70 23.73 3.55
N ARG A 79 11.49 22.91 4.24
CA ARG A 79 11.04 21.65 4.85
C ARG A 79 10.23 21.82 6.13
N GLU A 80 10.26 23.02 6.71
CA GLU A 80 9.56 23.36 7.96
C GLU A 80 8.22 24.06 7.71
N ILE A 81 7.97 24.51 6.47
CA ILE A 81 6.79 25.28 6.11
C ILE A 81 5.97 24.46 5.10
N PRO A 82 4.83 23.87 5.52
CA PRO A 82 3.92 23.19 4.61
C PRO A 82 3.36 24.16 3.56
N ASP A 83 3.65 23.90 2.28
CA ASP A 83 3.18 24.67 1.11
C ASP A 83 2.30 23.82 0.17
N TYR A 84 1.87 22.64 0.64
CA TYR A 84 0.87 21.82 -0.03
C TYR A 84 -0.32 21.55 0.89
N THR A 85 -1.49 21.44 0.26
CA THR A 85 -2.69 20.85 0.84
C THR A 85 -3.01 19.55 0.09
N ILE A 86 -2.99 18.42 0.80
CA ILE A 86 -3.25 17.09 0.24
C ILE A 86 -4.49 16.43 0.86
N SER A 87 -5.21 15.67 0.06
CA SER A 87 -6.22 14.70 0.51
C SER A 87 -5.90 13.34 -0.11
N GLY A 88 -6.19 12.27 0.62
CA GLY A 88 -5.86 10.93 0.14
C GLY A 88 -6.12 9.82 1.14
N ASN A 89 -5.86 8.61 0.69
CA ASN A 89 -6.01 7.39 1.47
C ASN A 89 -4.63 6.91 1.92
N LEU A 90 -4.31 7.11 3.20
CA LEU A 90 -3.11 6.54 3.80
C LEU A 90 -3.30 5.02 3.90
N LYS A 91 -2.39 4.27 3.29
CA LYS A 91 -2.43 2.82 3.20
C LYS A 91 -1.66 2.18 4.35
N LYS A 92 -2.03 0.95 4.69
CA LYS A 92 -1.29 0.15 5.67
C LYS A 92 0.16 -0.02 5.23
N GLY A 93 1.11 0.40 6.07
CA GLY A 93 2.54 0.22 5.81
C GLY A 93 2.94 -1.26 5.79
N CYS A 94 3.91 -1.62 4.96
CA CYS A 94 4.50 -2.94 4.96
C CYS A 94 5.56 -3.05 6.06
N SER A 95 5.46 -4.07 6.91
CA SER A 95 6.49 -4.36 7.92
C SER A 95 7.26 -5.60 7.49
N PHE A 96 8.57 -5.45 7.24
CA PHE A 96 9.44 -6.53 6.81
C PHE A 96 10.33 -7.01 7.97
N GLY A 97 9.72 -7.53 9.04
CA GLY A 97 10.47 -8.11 10.17
C GLY A 97 11.45 -7.12 10.84
N PRO A 98 12.45 -7.63 11.58
CA PRO A 98 13.44 -6.79 12.27
C PRO A 98 14.50 -6.27 11.29
N THR A 99 14.09 -5.45 10.33
CA THR A 99 15.00 -4.68 9.48
C THR A 99 15.12 -3.25 10.03
N PHE A 100 16.35 -2.75 10.16
CA PHE A 100 16.65 -1.35 10.53
C PHE A 100 16.28 -0.32 9.44
N ALA A 101 15.48 -0.70 8.44
CA ALA A 101 15.07 0.17 7.35
C ALA A 101 13.87 1.03 7.77
N ILE A 102 13.95 2.34 7.52
CA ILE A 102 12.80 3.23 7.65
C ILE A 102 11.84 2.92 6.50
N VAL A 103 10.68 2.35 6.82
CA VAL A 103 9.61 2.12 5.84
C VAL A 103 8.52 3.14 6.08
N PHE A 104 8.37 4.07 5.13
CA PHE A 104 7.25 5.01 5.15
C PHE A 104 6.00 4.33 4.57
N PRO A 105 4.81 4.54 5.15
CA PRO A 105 3.57 4.08 4.56
C PRO A 105 3.34 4.73 3.18
N SER A 106 2.49 4.09 2.38
CA SER A 106 2.06 4.65 1.09
C SER A 106 0.80 5.49 1.26
N ILE A 107 0.61 6.49 0.39
CA ILE A 107 -0.62 7.28 0.29
C ILE A 107 -1.10 7.33 -1.15
N GLU A 108 -2.39 7.03 -1.36
CA GLU A 108 -3.07 7.30 -2.62
C GLU A 108 -3.62 8.74 -2.57
N ILE A 109 -2.97 9.66 -3.27
CA ILE A 109 -3.37 11.07 -3.32
C ILE A 109 -4.62 11.19 -4.20
N THR A 110 -5.69 11.74 -3.65
CA THR A 110 -6.96 11.98 -4.36
C THR A 110 -7.17 13.44 -4.71
N ALA A 111 -6.51 14.34 -3.99
CA ALA A 111 -6.43 15.76 -4.34
C ALA A 111 -5.13 16.35 -3.80
N ILE A 112 -4.53 17.25 -4.57
CA ILE A 112 -3.33 17.98 -4.18
C ILE A 112 -3.39 19.39 -4.75
N GLN A 113 -3.05 20.35 -3.92
CA GLN A 113 -2.92 21.75 -4.28
C GLN A 113 -1.64 22.30 -3.69
N LYS A 114 -0.90 23.08 -4.50
CA LYS A 114 0.18 23.93 -3.99
C LYS A 114 -0.44 25.25 -3.50
N ASP A 115 -0.08 25.66 -2.29
CA ASP A 115 -0.57 26.87 -1.65
C ASP A 115 0.20 28.13 -2.07
#